data_AF-A0A9X7UFQ0-F1
#
_entry.id   AF-A0A9X7UFQ0-F1
#
_cell.length_a   1.000
_cell.length_b   1.000
_cell.length_c   1.000
_cell.angle_alpha   90.00
_cell.angle_beta   90.00
_cell.angle_gamma   90.00
#
_symmetry.space_group_name_H-M   'P 1'
#
loop_
_entity.id
_entity.type
_entity.pdbx_description
1 polymer ?
#
loop_
_entity_poly.entity_id
_entity_poly.type
_entity_poly.pdbx_seq_one_letter_code
_entity_poly.pdbx_strand_id
1 'polypeptide(L)' 'MTNQRLIEHDFEGQTCGLNGLKLAEIRDAVATALEARGLGNRSFIEEIRAGRRDDGPFMLGAIAWATAIMRTKVDAPD' A
#
# COMPACT_ATOMS: atom_id res chain seq x y z
N MET A 1 3.27 -4.67 44.36
CA MET A 1 4.55 -4.73 43.62
C MET A 1 4.33 -5.66 42.43
N THR A 2 4.49 -5.36 41.15
CA THR A 2 4.79 -4.15 40.38
C THR A 2 4.47 -4.54 38.92
N ASN A 3 3.62 -3.76 38.25
CA ASN A 3 3.48 -3.55 36.80
C ASN A 3 3.59 -4.72 35.82
N GLN A 4 2.45 -5.22 35.35
CA GLN A 4 2.32 -5.88 34.04
C GLN A 4 1.78 -4.86 33.01
N ARG A 5 2.62 -3.90 32.63
CA ARG A 5 2.53 -3.21 31.34
C ARG A 5 3.73 -3.69 30.55
N LEU A 6 3.52 -4.46 29.50
CA LEU A 6 4.32 -4.29 28.27
C LEU A 6 3.71 -5.10 27.12
N ILE A 7 3.59 -4.39 26.00
CA ILE A 7 3.52 -4.89 24.64
C ILE A 7 2.11 -5.32 24.22
N GLU A 8 1.35 -4.27 23.88
CA GLU A 8 0.42 -4.23 22.75
C GLU A 8 0.87 -5.25 21.70
N HIS A 9 0.05 -6.29 21.48
CA HIS A 9 0.27 -7.25 20.42
C HIS A 9 0.37 -6.48 19.10
N ASP A 10 1.61 -6.37 18.62
CA ASP A 10 1.95 -6.06 17.24
C ASP A 10 0.92 -6.76 16.35
N PHE A 11 0.12 -5.94 15.68
CA PHE A 11 -0.85 -6.41 14.71
C PHE A 11 -0.01 -7.00 13.58
N GLU A 12 0.21 -8.31 13.62
CA GLU A 12 0.83 -9.12 12.58
C GLU A 12 -0.08 -9.13 11.34
N GLY A 13 -0.22 -7.97 10.71
CA GLY A 13 -0.69 -7.79 9.37
C GLY A 13 0.45 -8.14 8.43
N GLN A 14 0.70 -9.45 8.30
CA GLN A 14 1.51 -10.04 7.26
C GLN A 14 1.05 -9.50 5.90
N THR A 15 1.71 -8.46 5.38
CA THR A 15 1.53 -8.05 3.99
C THR A 15 2.33 -9.02 3.14
N CYS A 16 1.60 -9.96 2.56
CA CYS A 16 2.09 -10.91 1.59
C CYS A 16 2.84 -10.17 0.45
N GLY A 17 4.15 -10.42 0.40
CA GLY A 17 5.13 -10.15 -0.66
C GLY A 17 4.82 -9.18 -1.81
N LEU A 18 5.38 -7.97 -1.73
CA LEU A 18 6.00 -7.24 -2.85
C LEU A 18 7.25 -6.55 -2.31
N ASN A 19 8.44 -7.04 -2.68
CA ASN A 19 9.74 -6.72 -2.07
C ASN A 19 10.29 -5.32 -2.41
N GLY A 20 9.60 -4.25 -1.98
CA GLY A 20 10.21 -2.91 -1.95
C GLY A 20 9.28 -1.75 -1.56
N LEU A 21 7.98 -1.85 -1.79
CA LEU A 21 6.96 -0.89 -1.35
C LEU A 21 5.86 -1.66 -0.62
N LYS A 22 5.51 -1.21 0.57
CA LYS A 22 4.39 -1.79 1.30
C LYS A 22 3.11 -1.45 0.55
N LEU A 23 2.17 -2.39 0.46
CA LEU A 23 0.87 -2.15 -0.20
C LEU A 23 0.16 -0.90 0.35
N ALA A 24 0.34 -0.58 1.63
CA ALA A 24 -0.13 0.65 2.25
C ALA A 24 0.43 1.93 1.59
N GLU A 25 1.70 1.93 1.19
CA GLU A 25 2.33 3.07 0.50
C GLU A 25 1.78 3.22 -0.93
N ILE A 26 1.50 2.11 -1.60
CA ILE A 26 0.85 2.12 -2.92
C ILE A 26 -0.56 2.70 -2.80
N ARG A 27 -1.35 2.25 -1.80
CA ARG A 27 -2.70 2.78 -1.55
C ARG A 27 -2.67 4.28 -1.28
N ASP A 28 -1.75 4.75 -0.44
CA ASP A 28 -1.64 6.17 -0.11
C ASP A 28 -1.21 7.02 -1.31
N ALA A 29 -0.24 6.53 -2.11
CA ALA A 29 0.19 7.20 -3.33
C ALA A 29 -0.95 7.31 -4.36
N VAL A 30 -1.72 6.23 -4.56
CA VAL A 30 -2.89 6.24 -5.46
C VAL A 30 -3.97 7.19 -4.95
N ALA A 31 -4.29 7.14 -3.66
CA ALA A 31 -5.27 8.01 -3.03
C ALA A 31 -4.89 9.50 -3.18
N THR A 32 -3.64 9.84 -2.89
CA THR A 32 -3.12 11.22 -3.01
C THR A 32 -3.12 11.71 -4.45
N ALA A 33 -2.73 10.86 -5.41
CA ALA A 33 -2.73 11.22 -6.83
C ALA A 33 -4.15 11.44 -7.38
N LEU A 34 -5.13 10.64 -6.93
CA LEU A 34 -6.53 10.78 -7.30
C LEU A 34 -7.14 12.04 -6.71
N GLU A 35 -6.90 12.31 -5.41
CA GLU A 35 -7.35 13.52 -4.73
C GLU A 35 -6.80 14.80 -5.37
N ALA A 36 -5.49 14.84 -5.66
CA ALA A 36 -4.84 15.99 -6.30
C ALA A 36 -5.38 16.29 -7.71
N ARG A 37 -5.89 15.27 -8.41
CA ARG A 37 -6.50 15.41 -9.74
C ARG A 37 -8.01 15.67 -9.69
N GLY A 38 -8.60 15.71 -8.49
CA GLY A 38 -10.06 15.81 -8.31
C GLY A 38 -10.81 14.60 -8.88
N LEU A 39 -10.15 13.45 -8.99
CA LEU A 39 -10.72 12.22 -9.54
C LEU A 39 -11.18 11.32 -8.38
N GLY A 40 -12.50 11.14 -8.28
CA GLY A 40 -13.13 10.41 -7.18
C GLY A 40 -13.63 11.32 -6.07
N ASN A 41 -14.56 10.82 -5.28
CA ASN A 41 -15.12 11.47 -4.11
C ASN A 41 -14.39 11.02 -2.84
N ARG A 42 -14.57 11.75 -1.73
CA ARG A 42 -13.88 11.49 -0.47
C ARG A 42 -14.03 10.05 0.02
N SER A 43 -15.25 9.48 -0.06
CA SER A 43 -15.47 8.06 0.29
C SER A 43 -14.65 7.10 -0.55
N PHE A 44 -14.52 7.35 -1.86
CA PHE A 44 -13.74 6.49 -2.74
C PHE A 44 -12.24 6.53 -2.38
N ILE A 45 -11.71 7.71 -2.05
CA ILE A 45 -10.33 7.87 -1.59
C ILE A 45 -10.11 7.12 -0.26
N GLU A 46 -11.06 7.20 0.68
CA GLU A 46 -11.01 6.47 1.94
C GLU A 46 -11.11 4.95 1.75
N GLU A 47 -11.93 4.48 0.81
CA GLU A 47 -12.01 3.07 0.44
C GLU A 47 -10.68 2.52 -0.10
N ILE A 48 -9.95 3.32 -0.89
CA ILE A 48 -8.61 2.96 -1.39
C ILE A 48 -7.62 2.85 -0.23
N ARG A 49 -7.57 3.86 0.67
CA ARG A 49 -6.68 3.81 1.84
C ARG A 49 -6.98 2.64 2.77
N ALA A 50 -8.26 2.31 2.94
CA ALA A 50 -8.71 1.16 3.72
C ALA A 50 -8.47 -0.19 3.04
N GLY A 51 -8.01 -0.22 1.79
CA GLY A 51 -7.77 -1.46 1.03
C GLY A 51 -9.03 -2.15 0.52
N ARG A 52 -10.20 -1.50 0.59
CA ARG A 52 -11.47 -2.06 0.08
C ARG A 52 -11.56 -2.06 -1.44
N ARG A 53 -10.61 -1.42 -2.10
CA ARG A 53 -10.53 -1.23 -3.56
C ARG A 53 -9.24 -1.78 -4.16
N ASP A 54 -8.55 -2.69 -3.46
CA ASP A 54 -7.31 -3.30 -3.96
C ASP A 54 -7.52 -4.08 -5.27
N ASP A 55 -8.68 -4.71 -5.45
CA ASP A 55 -9.08 -5.37 -6.71
C ASP A 55 -9.61 -4.40 -7.78
N GLY A 56 -9.61 -3.09 -7.48
CA GLY A 56 -10.08 -2.05 -8.38
C GLY A 56 -9.08 -1.73 -9.50
N PRO A 57 -9.53 -1.17 -10.63
CA PRO A 57 -8.67 -0.91 -11.79
C PRO A 57 -7.48 0.00 -11.48
N PHE A 58 -7.65 0.98 -10.59
CA PHE A 58 -6.56 1.88 -10.17
C PHE A 58 -5.49 1.15 -9.34
N MET A 59 -5.90 0.27 -8.43
CA MET A 59 -4.97 -0.48 -7.59
C MET A 59 -4.28 -1.59 -8.36
N LEU A 60 -5.00 -2.34 -9.20
CA LEU A 60 -4.39 -3.36 -10.06
C LEU A 60 -3.30 -2.77 -10.97
N GLY A 61 -3.55 -1.60 -11.57
CA GLY A 61 -2.55 -0.90 -12.37
C GLY A 61 -1.34 -0.45 -11.54
N ALA A 62 -1.56 0.12 -10.36
CA ALA A 62 -0.50 0.56 -9.47
C ALA A 62 0.38 -0.59 -8.96
N ILE A 63 -0.25 -1.73 -8.62
CA ILE A 63 0.42 -2.95 -8.18
C ILE A 63 1.26 -3.56 -9.33
N ALA A 64 0.68 -3.65 -10.53
CA ALA A 64 1.40 -4.16 -11.70
C ALA A 64 2.62 -3.30 -12.03
N TRP A 65 2.49 -1.97 -11.97
CA TRP A 65 3.59 -1.04 -12.22
C TRP A 65 4.67 -1.10 -11.13
N ALA A 66 4.28 -1.14 -9.85
CA ALA A 66 5.22 -1.32 -8.74
C ALA A 66 6.00 -2.63 -8.88
N THR A 67 5.33 -3.72 -9.26
CA THR A 67 5.95 -5.02 -9.51
C THR A 67 6.95 -4.96 -10.67
N ALA A 68 6.60 -4.27 -11.77
CA ALA A 68 7.49 -4.13 -12.92
C ALA A 68 8.77 -3.34 -12.59
N ILE A 69 8.66 -2.23 -11.86
CA ILE A 69 9.81 -1.42 -11.48
C ILE A 69 10.73 -2.15 -10.50
N MET A 70 10.16 -2.93 -9.57
CA MET A 70 10.97 -3.73 -8.66
C MET A 70 11.77 -4.80 -9.40
N ARG A 71 11.20 -5.44 -10.43
CA ARG A 71 11.95 -6.39 -11.29
C ARG A 71 13.14 -5.72 -11.98
N THR A 72 12.96 -4.52 -12.52
CA THR A 72 14.05 -3.82 -13.23
C THR A 72 15.22 -3.39 -12.34
N LYS A 73 15.07 -3.35 -11.01
CA LYS A 73 16.19 -3.05 -10.09
C LYS A 73 17.05 -4.26 -9.76
N VAL A 74 16.65 -5.47 -10.15
CA VAL A 74 17.40 -6.72 -9.92
C VAL A 74 18.35 -7.05 -11.09
N ASP A 75 18.17 -6.40 -12.25
CA ASP A 75 18.91 -6.69 -13.49
C ASP A 75 19.99 -5.65 -13.85
N ALA A 76 20.48 -4.86 -12.89
CA ALA A 76 21.69 -4.06 -13.11
C ALA A 76 22.93 -4.93 -12.83
N PRO A 77 23.70 -5.38 -13.85
CA PRO A 77 25.04 -5.90 -13.60
C PRO A 77 25.93 -4.76 -13.11
N ASP A 78 26.63 -5.02 -12.00
CA ASP A 78 27.72 -4.18 -11.47
C ASP A 78 28.86 -4.03 -12.50
#